data_AF-A0A0A9BPN3-F1
#
_entry.id   AF-A0A0A9BPN3-F1
#
_cell.length_a   1.000
_cell.length_b   1.000
_cell.length_c   1.000
_cell.angle_alpha   90.00
_cell.angle_beta   90.00
_cell.angle_gamma   90.00
#
_symmetry.space_group_name_H-M   'P 1'
#
loop_
_entity.id
_entity.type
_entity.pdbx_description
1 polymer ?
#
loop_
_entity_poly.entity_id
_entity_poly.type
_entity_poly.pdbx_seq_one_letter_code
_entity_poly.pdbx_strand_id
1 'polypeptide(L)' 'MEIFIITAWEIWKQRNAKIFCGTTPSFQSWKQCFVSNIQLHLHRCKPELKDAFLACLNSLQ' A
#
# COMPACT_ATOMS: atom_id res chain seq x y z
N MET A 1 6.19 -6.26 -9.99
CA MET A 1 6.44 -4.81 -10.09
C MET A 1 5.35 -3.97 -9.42
N GLU A 2 4.05 -4.21 -9.65
CA GLU A 2 2.98 -3.36 -9.07
C GLU A 2 2.98 -3.27 -7.54
N ILE A 3 3.13 -4.40 -6.83
CA ILE A 3 3.21 -4.40 -5.36
C ILE A 3 4.33 -3.46 -4.88
N PHE A 4 5.52 -3.54 -5.48
CA PHE A 4 6.65 -2.68 -5.15
C PHE A 4 6.37 -1.20 -5.43
N ILE A 5 5.73 -0.89 -6.55
CA ILE A 5 5.34 0.48 -6.90
C ILE A 5 4.36 1.04 -5.88
N ILE A 6 3.35 0.27 -5.48
CA ILE A 6 2.37 0.66 -4.46
C ILE A 6 3.09 0.86 -3.10
N THR A 7 3.98 -0.05 -2.70
CA THR A 7 4.79 0.08 -1.49
C THR A 7 5.58 1.39 -1.48
N ALA A 8 6.34 1.67 -2.55
CA ALA A 8 7.14 2.89 -2.69
C ALA A 8 6.27 4.16 -2.69
N TRP A 9 5.11 4.10 -3.36
CA TRP A 9 4.14 5.19 -3.38
C TRP A 9 3.60 5.51 -1.99
N GLU A 10 3.25 4.49 -1.21
CA GLU A 10 2.80 4.68 0.17
C GLU A 10 3.89 5.31 1.05
N ILE A 11 5.16 4.91 0.89
CA ILE A 11 6.29 5.52 1.62
C ILE A 11 6.42 7.00 1.26
N TRP A 12 6.32 7.32 -0.03
CA TRP A 12 6.37 8.70 -0.50
C TRP A 12 5.21 9.54 0.08
N LYS A 13 3.99 9.00 0.13
CA LYS A 13 2.84 9.69 0.76
C LYS A 13 3.05 9.94 2.25
N GLN A 14 3.58 8.98 2.99
CA GLN A 14 3.89 9.14 4.42
C GLN A 14 4.91 10.27 4.66
N ARG A 15 5.96 10.33 3.83
CA ARG A 15 6.95 11.42 3.87
C ARG A 15 6.31 12.78 3.59
N ASN A 16 5.44 12.86 2.60
CA ASN A 16 4.76 14.11 2.25
C ASN A 16 3.77 14.55 3.33
N ALA A 17 3.02 13.64 3.92
CA ALA A 17 2.10 13.95 5.01
C ALA A 17 2.86 14.52 6.24
N LYS A 18 4.08 14.03 6.52
CA LYS A 18 4.95 14.63 7.54
C LYS A 18 5.32 16.09 7.21
N ILE A 19 5.68 16.38 5.96
CA ILE A 19 6.13 17.71 5.53
C ILE A 19 4.96 18.70 5.50
N PHE A 20 3.84 18.31 4.90
CA PHE A 20 2.72 19.22 4.60
C PHE A 20 1.64 19.24 5.67
N CYS A 21 1.47 18.15 6.42
CA CYS A 21 0.39 18.00 7.40
C CYS A 21 0.89 17.79 8.84
N GLY A 22 2.22 17.76 9.07
CA GLY A 22 2.80 17.55 10.40
C GLY A 22 2.52 16.17 11.01
N THR A 23 2.04 15.19 10.22
CA THR A 23 1.70 13.87 10.73
C THR A 23 2.95 13.07 11.05
N THR A 24 2.98 12.36 12.18
CA THR A 24 4.06 11.43 12.51
C THR A 24 3.92 10.13 11.69
N PRO A 25 4.86 9.82 10.78
CA PRO A 25 4.82 8.56 10.05
C PRO A 25 5.01 7.39 11.01
N SER A 26 4.25 6.31 10.79
CA SER A 26 4.46 5.05 11.48
C SER A 26 4.30 3.89 10.52
N PHE A 27 4.98 2.77 10.81
CA PHE A 27 4.80 1.55 10.05
C PHE A 27 3.33 1.11 10.02
N GLN A 28 2.60 1.26 11.13
CA GLN A 28 1.18 0.93 11.20
C GLN A 28 0.33 1.78 10.26
N SER A 29 0.53 3.11 10.28
CA SER A 29 -0.22 4.02 9.38
C SER A 29 0.10 3.75 7.90
N TRP A 30 1.37 3.47 7.58
CA TRP A 30 1.78 3.08 6.24
C TRP A 30 1.11 1.76 5.81
N LYS A 31 1.14 0.75 6.68
CA LYS A 31 0.55 -0.58 6.43
C LYS A 31 -0.95 -0.47 6.17
N GLN A 32 -1.67 0.34 6.93
CA GLN A 32 -3.10 0.58 6.72
C GLN A 32 -3.39 1.22 5.35
N CYS A 33 -2.63 2.26 4.98
CA CYS A 33 -2.78 2.89 3.67
C CYS A 33 -2.43 1.92 2.53
N PHE A 34 -1.38 1.12 2.71
CA PHE A 34 -0.94 0.10 1.76
C PHE A 34 -2.00 -0.99 1.52
N VAL A 35 -2.54 -1.58 2.60
CA VAL A 35 -3.59 -2.60 2.51
C VAL A 35 -4.82 -2.03 1.81
N SER A 36 -5.26 -0.82 2.19
CA SER A 36 -6.40 -0.15 1.55
C SER A 36 -6.15 0.07 0.05
N ASN A 37 -4.96 0.50 -0.33
CA ASN A 37 -4.63 0.71 -1.75
C ASN A 37 -4.55 -0.59 -2.54
N ILE A 38 -4.02 -1.69 -1.97
CA ILE A 38 -4.06 -3.00 -2.65
C ILE A 38 -5.50 -3.48 -2.84
N GLN A 39 -6.37 -3.33 -1.82
CA GLN A 39 -7.78 -3.71 -1.94
C GLN A 39 -8.47 -2.96 -3.08
N LEU A 40 -8.22 -1.65 -3.20
CA LEU A 40 -8.73 -0.85 -4.33
C LEU A 40 -8.13 -1.30 -5.67
N HIS A 41 -6.83 -1.60 -5.70
CA HIS A 41 -6.14 -2.04 -6.92
C HIS A 41 -6.64 -3.40 -7.41
N LEU A 42 -6.98 -4.33 -6.51
CA LEU A 42 -7.54 -5.65 -6.82
C LEU A 42 -8.81 -5.59 -7.68
N HIS A 43 -9.60 -4.51 -7.58
CA HIS A 43 -10.79 -4.31 -8.42
C HIS A 43 -10.46 -4.00 -9.89
N ARG A 44 -9.27 -3.47 -10.17
CA ARG A 44 -8.84 -3.04 -11.51
C ARG A 44 -7.68 -3.88 -12.06
N CYS A 45 -7.09 -4.71 -11.21
CA CYS A 45 -5.95 -5.53 -11.54
C CYS A 45 -6.34 -6.72 -12.43
N LYS A 46 -5.42 -7.11 -13.32
CA LYS A 46 -5.58 -8.29 -14.18
C LYS A 46 -5.72 -9.56 -13.32
N PRO A 47 -6.52 -10.55 -13.76
CA PRO A 47 -6.70 -11.79 -13.01
C PRO A 47 -5.38 -12.47 -12.64
N GLU A 48 -4.39 -12.46 -13.53
CA GLU A 48 -3.08 -13.11 -13.32
C GLU A 48 -2.30 -12.57 -12.12
N LEU A 49 -2.59 -11.35 -11.68
CA LEU A 49 -1.88 -10.66 -10.60
C LEU A 49 -2.65 -10.73 -9.28
N LYS A 50 -3.94 -11.10 -9.30
CA LYS A 50 -4.80 -11.14 -8.10
C LYS A 50 -4.25 -12.07 -7.03
N ASP A 51 -3.77 -13.25 -7.41
CA ASP A 51 -3.24 -14.23 -6.46
C ASP A 51 -2.02 -13.70 -5.71
N ALA A 52 -1.13 -12.98 -6.41
CA ALA A 52 0.05 -12.36 -5.80
C ALA A 52 -0.35 -11.26 -4.78
N PHE A 53 -1.37 -10.46 -5.11
CA PHE A 53 -1.89 -9.44 -4.19
C PHE A 53 -2.60 -10.05 -2.98
N LEU A 54 -3.41 -11.10 -3.17
CA LEU A 54 -4.07 -11.81 -2.08
C LEU A 54 -3.06 -12.49 -1.15
N ALA A 55 -2.03 -13.14 -1.70
CA ALA A 55 -0.95 -13.72 -0.90
C ALA A 55 -0.22 -12.66 -0.07
N CYS A 56 0.06 -11.49 -0.66
CA CYS A 56 0.68 -10.37 0.05
C CYS A 56 -0.22 -9.84 1.18
N LEU A 57 -1.52 -9.66 0.94
CA LEU A 57 -2.46 -9.23 1.97
C LEU A 57 -2.53 -10.22 3.14
N ASN A 58 -2.60 -11.52 2.84
CA ASN A 58 -2.65 -12.57 3.86
C ASN A 58 -1.37 -12.62 4.70
N SER A 59 -0.20 -12.33 4.12
CA SER A 59 1.06 -12.24 4.88
C SER A 59 1.17 -11.01 5.79
N LEU A 60 0.28 -10.03 5.60
CA LEU A 60 0.26 -8.78 6.35
C LEU A 60 -0.84 -8.75 7.41
N GLN A 61 -1.74 -9.74 7.48
CA GLN A 61 -2.63 -9.92 8.63
C GLN A 61 -1.88 -10.50 9.82
#